data_AF-A0A2W6V7C1-F1
#
_entry.id   AF-A0A2W6V7C1-F1
#
_cell.length_a   1.000
_cell.length_b   1.000
_cell.length_c   1.000
_cell.angle_alpha   90.00
_cell.angle_beta   90.00
_cell.angle_gamma   90.00
#
_symmetry.space_group_name_H-M   'P 1'
#
loop_
_entity.id
_entity.type
_entity.pdbx_description
1 polymer ?
#
loop_
_entity_poly.entity_id
_entity_poly.type
_entity_poly.pdbx_seq_one_letter_code
_entity_poly.pdbx_strand_id
1 'polypeptide(L)'
;MNLPQLALSQTRDSAACLSDVARTLCQRLRNGAAVSRQGLKRLMTEAFGDDDAGGLWSMRDAYDALETAQVLLLADPQNPLLGGTPADIFERLRLFERGLPTQTYRSEKQVDLQQFSTPITLAWLVAMAARCGPDDMLLEPSAGTGMLAVHGLRAGAHLLLNEYDAARADLLSHNLGQIVTRHDGEHIHDLLTSERQPTLVLINPPFSRSSGRGIDRHAGARHLRAALASLAPGGRCVAIMPTNFSPEGSAALGYNAVAELVPPRVELTISGSPYARHGTAIDIKLLVFDKGWTGTPERHFASDIDAALRLVLAMPDRLDPMEPPPLAPPPAVATPRSLVPAAPSPAMLFARMNGQRLAPPSRIAATADEARPISYTAHQTPLAPGETVGIYSTWRLARIAIENASRHPDDLVESIAMASVSLPVPRYQPMLQDRSIRALSEAQLETIIYAGEAHERDLTGRFSANLAGDRLIEDGDGQLYRTGFFIADGTGVGKGREAAGIILDQWNRGNRRAIWISMADLIEDARRDWTALGGLAIDIQPIANFPLGKAIT
;
A
#
# COMPACT_ATOMS: atom_id res chain seq x y z
N MET A 1 40.68 -24.14 45.67
CA MET A 1 39.23 -23.89 45.70
C MET A 1 39.04 -22.38 45.63
N ASN A 2 38.87 -21.84 44.42
CA ASN A 2 38.48 -20.45 44.17
C ASN A 2 37.68 -20.49 42.86
N LEU A 3 36.37 -20.30 42.97
CA LEU A 3 35.45 -20.16 41.85
C LEU A 3 35.73 -18.83 41.14
N PRO A 4 35.89 -18.80 39.80
CA PRO A 4 35.72 -17.57 39.06
C PRO A 4 34.22 -17.24 39.04
N GLN A 5 33.86 -16.08 39.61
CA GLN A 5 32.56 -15.45 39.40
C GLN A 5 32.33 -15.28 37.90
N LEU A 6 31.35 -16.01 37.36
CA LEU A 6 30.67 -15.64 36.13
C LEU A 6 30.02 -14.28 36.37
N ALA A 7 30.69 -13.22 35.94
CA ALA A 7 30.04 -11.93 35.73
C ALA A 7 29.00 -12.14 34.63
N LEU A 8 27.74 -12.34 35.04
CA LEU A 8 26.60 -12.12 34.17
C LEU A 8 26.69 -10.65 33.73
N SER A 9 27.21 -10.39 32.53
CA SER A 9 26.99 -9.08 31.92
C SER A 9 25.49 -8.96 31.74
N GLN A 10 24.87 -8.10 32.55
CA GLN A 10 23.52 -7.65 32.28
C GLN A 10 23.60 -6.90 30.95
N THR A 11 23.28 -7.58 29.85
CA THR A 11 22.93 -6.91 28.60
C THR A 11 21.72 -6.04 28.92
N ARG A 12 21.94 -4.75 29.18
CA ARG A 12 20.85 -3.79 29.35
C ARG A 12 20.00 -3.83 28.08
N ASP A 13 18.69 -3.81 28.26
CA ASP A 13 17.74 -3.66 27.17
C ASP A 13 18.05 -2.37 26.38
N SER A 14 18.18 -2.49 25.06
CA SER A 14 18.51 -1.38 24.16
C SER A 14 17.49 -0.24 24.28
N ALA A 15 16.20 -0.59 24.41
CA ALA A 15 15.14 0.41 24.58
C ALA A 15 15.30 1.21 25.89
N ALA A 16 15.70 0.54 26.98
CA ALA A 16 15.99 1.21 28.26
C ALA A 16 17.19 2.15 28.15
N CYS A 17 18.28 1.72 27.49
CA CYS A 17 19.44 2.57 27.23
C CYS A 17 19.07 3.81 26.38
N LEU A 18 18.30 3.63 25.31
CA LEU A 18 17.81 4.74 24.49
C LEU A 18 16.90 5.69 25.26
N SER A 19 16.06 5.17 26.14
CA SER A 19 15.20 5.99 27.02
C SER A 19 16.04 6.83 27.99
N ASP A 20 17.11 6.30 28.56
CA ASP A 20 18.02 7.06 29.43
C ASP A 20 18.75 8.18 28.68
N VAL A 21 19.20 7.90 27.45
CA VAL A 21 19.76 8.93 26.56
C VAL A 21 18.71 9.99 26.24
N ALA A 22 17.47 9.60 25.91
CA ALA A 22 16.38 10.51 25.62
C ALA A 22 16.03 11.42 26.82
N ARG A 23 16.01 10.89 28.05
CA ARG A 23 15.82 11.68 29.28
C ARG A 23 16.94 12.69 29.49
N THR A 24 18.19 12.27 29.29
CA THR A 24 19.35 13.16 29.37
C THR A 24 19.28 14.29 28.34
N LEU A 25 18.90 13.95 27.10
CA LEU A 25 18.67 14.92 26.04
C LEU A 25 17.51 15.86 26.36
N CYS A 26 16.41 15.35 26.91
CA CYS A 26 15.26 16.16 27.32
C CYS A 26 15.66 17.23 28.35
N GLN A 27 16.46 16.86 29.36
CA GLN A 27 16.99 17.83 30.33
C GLN A 27 17.89 18.89 29.68
N ARG A 28 18.76 18.48 28.74
CA ARG A 28 19.60 19.42 27.98
C ARG A 28 18.77 20.40 27.15
N LEU A 29 17.78 19.90 26.43
CA LEU A 29 16.88 20.69 25.60
C LEU A 29 16.06 21.67 26.46
N ARG A 30 15.57 21.24 27.63
CA ARG A 30 14.86 22.08 28.60
C ARG A 30 15.70 23.26 29.10
N ASN A 31 17.00 23.05 29.24
CA ASN A 31 17.95 24.08 29.67
C ASN A 31 18.47 24.94 28.50
N GLY A 32 17.94 24.77 27.28
CA GLY A 32 18.36 25.53 26.10
C GLY A 32 19.75 25.15 25.57
N ALA A 33 20.29 23.99 25.98
CA ALA A 33 21.60 23.55 25.51
C ALA A 33 21.54 23.09 24.05
N ALA A 34 22.49 23.55 23.24
CA ALA A 34 22.60 23.12 21.85
C ALA A 34 22.95 21.63 21.77
N VAL A 35 22.24 20.90 20.88
CA VAL A 35 22.52 19.49 20.60
C VAL A 35 23.24 19.39 19.27
N SER A 36 24.47 18.87 19.29
CA SER A 36 25.26 18.61 18.08
C SER A 36 25.34 17.12 17.80
N ARG A 37 25.62 16.74 16.54
CA ARG A 37 25.85 15.34 16.15
C ARG A 37 26.96 14.68 16.98
N GLN A 38 28.05 15.42 17.26
CA GLN A 38 29.14 14.93 18.11
C GLN A 38 28.69 14.73 19.57
N GLY A 39 27.81 15.61 20.07
CA GLY A 39 27.21 15.48 21.39
C GLY A 39 26.28 14.26 21.51
N LEU A 40 25.47 13.99 20.48
CA LEU A 40 24.66 12.78 20.39
C LEU A 40 25.53 11.52 20.40
N LYS A 41 26.54 11.49 19.52
CA LYS A 41 27.49 10.37 19.44
C LYS A 41 28.15 10.08 20.79
N ARG A 42 28.60 11.12 21.51
CA ARG A 42 29.20 10.97 22.85
C ARG A 42 28.22 10.36 23.86
N LEU A 43 26.99 10.87 23.93
CA LEU A 43 25.97 10.34 24.86
C LEU A 43 25.64 8.88 24.57
N MET A 44 25.57 8.52 23.29
CA MET A 44 25.34 7.14 22.87
C MET A 44 26.51 6.23 23.27
N THR A 45 27.75 6.64 23.02
CA THR A 45 28.94 5.89 23.44
C THR A 45 29.00 5.72 24.97
N GLU A 46 28.67 6.75 25.74
CA GLU A 46 28.61 6.68 27.19
C GLU A 46 27.52 5.70 27.69
N ALA A 47 26.36 5.66 27.03
CA ALA A 47 25.24 4.80 27.43
C ALA A 47 25.42 3.33 27.00
N PHE A 48 25.97 3.09 25.82
CA PHE A 48 26.13 1.75 25.24
C PHE A 48 27.52 1.14 25.47
N GLY A 49 28.49 1.93 25.93
CA GLY A 49 29.85 1.49 26.28
C GLY A 49 30.78 1.27 25.09
N ASP A 50 30.33 1.53 23.85
CA ASP A 50 31.13 1.39 22.62
C ASP A 50 30.72 2.44 21.57
N ASP A 51 31.57 2.64 20.58
CA ASP A 51 31.31 3.55 19.46
C ASP A 51 30.33 2.95 18.43
N ASP A 52 29.80 3.77 17.51
CA ASP A 52 28.87 3.32 16.45
C ASP A 52 29.45 2.24 15.52
N ALA A 53 30.78 2.15 15.44
CA ALA A 53 31.49 1.09 14.73
C ALA A 53 31.39 -0.29 15.39
N GLY A 54 31.05 -0.36 16.68
CA GLY A 54 30.89 -1.61 17.44
C GLY A 54 29.59 -2.36 17.15
N GLY A 55 28.64 -1.76 16.41
CA GLY A 55 27.39 -2.38 15.99
C GLY A 55 26.32 -2.51 17.08
N LEU A 56 26.61 -2.09 18.31
CA LEU A 56 25.65 -2.07 19.44
C LEU A 56 24.55 -1.01 19.29
N TRP A 57 24.85 0.06 18.55
CA TRP A 57 23.92 1.14 18.24
C TRP A 57 24.34 1.81 16.92
N SER A 58 23.42 2.54 16.31
CA SER A 58 23.63 3.31 15.08
C SER A 58 23.27 4.78 15.27
N MET A 59 23.77 5.65 14.40
CA MET A 59 23.37 7.06 14.40
C MET A 59 21.85 7.27 14.22
N ARG A 60 21.10 6.27 13.73
CA ARG A 60 19.63 6.32 13.69
C ARG A 60 19.05 6.21 15.10
N ASP A 61 19.53 5.28 15.91
CA ASP A 61 19.08 5.12 17.29
C ASP A 61 19.33 6.40 18.10
N ALA A 62 20.42 7.11 17.81
CA ALA A 62 20.70 8.43 18.39
C ALA A 62 19.66 9.50 18.00
N TYR A 63 19.13 9.43 16.77
CA TYR A 63 18.04 10.30 16.32
C TYR A 63 16.69 9.89 16.90
N ASP A 64 16.40 8.59 17.03
CA ASP A 64 15.21 8.11 17.73
C ASP A 64 15.20 8.55 19.20
N ALA A 65 16.36 8.52 19.88
CA ALA A 65 16.51 9.07 21.22
C ALA A 65 16.30 10.60 21.28
N LEU A 66 16.77 11.35 20.28
CA LEU A 66 16.54 12.80 20.18
C LEU A 66 15.08 13.14 19.91
N GLU A 67 14.39 12.39 19.06
CA GLU A 67 12.96 12.55 18.80
C GLU A 67 12.13 12.20 20.02
N THR A 68 12.48 11.11 20.71
CA THR A 68 11.89 10.73 22.00
C THR A 68 12.10 11.82 23.05
N ALA A 69 13.28 12.45 23.09
CA ALA A 69 13.54 13.57 24.00
C ALA A 69 12.61 14.77 23.74
N GLN A 70 12.29 15.05 22.48
CA GLN A 70 11.30 16.07 22.10
C GLN A 70 9.90 15.67 22.55
N VAL A 71 9.51 14.41 22.38
CA VAL A 71 8.23 13.87 22.86
C VAL A 71 8.13 13.99 24.38
N LEU A 72 9.15 13.60 25.14
CA LEU A 72 9.19 13.77 26.60
C LEU A 72 9.08 15.24 27.03
N LEU A 73 9.74 16.14 26.29
CA LEU A 73 9.64 17.58 26.52
C LEU A 73 8.22 18.07 26.28
N LEU A 74 7.57 17.68 25.19
CA LEU A 74 6.18 18.03 24.90
C LEU A 74 5.20 17.37 25.86
N ALA A 75 5.43 16.16 26.34
CA ALA A 75 4.55 15.47 27.28
C ALA A 75 4.48 16.18 28.65
N ASP A 76 5.53 16.88 29.06
CA ASP A 76 5.58 17.61 30.33
C ASP A 76 4.57 18.79 30.33
N PRO A 77 3.55 18.78 31.21
CA PRO A 77 2.56 19.85 31.30
C PRO A 77 3.18 21.22 31.59
N GLN A 78 4.33 21.26 32.28
CA GLN A 78 5.03 22.49 32.67
C GLN A 78 5.96 23.02 31.57
N ASN A 79 6.06 22.35 30.42
CA ASN A 79 6.93 22.79 29.34
C ASN A 79 6.46 24.13 28.73
N PRO A 80 7.32 25.18 28.74
CA PRO A 80 6.96 26.49 28.23
C PRO A 80 6.80 26.55 26.69
N LEU A 81 7.28 25.54 25.95
CA LEU A 81 7.14 25.52 24.48
C LEU A 81 5.68 25.63 24.03
N LEU A 82 4.74 25.08 24.81
CA LEU A 82 3.32 25.03 24.49
C LEU A 82 2.47 26.06 25.27
N GLY A 83 3.07 27.06 25.91
CA GLY A 83 2.32 28.16 26.54
C GLY A 83 1.83 29.20 25.53
N GLY A 84 0.91 30.10 25.89
CA GLY A 84 0.51 31.25 25.05
C GLY A 84 -0.48 30.94 23.93
N THR A 85 -0.56 31.84 22.93
CA THR A 85 -1.46 31.67 21.78
C THR A 85 -0.93 30.63 20.78
N PRO A 86 -1.77 30.08 19.88
CA PRO A 86 -1.28 29.17 18.85
C PRO A 86 -0.14 29.74 18.00
N ALA A 87 -0.15 31.05 17.72
CA ALA A 87 0.95 31.70 17.00
C ALA A 87 2.25 31.72 17.79
N ASP A 88 2.19 32.05 19.09
CA ASP A 88 3.37 32.07 19.96
C ASP A 88 3.98 30.67 20.12
N ILE A 89 3.12 29.65 20.24
CA ILE A 89 3.54 28.25 20.33
C ILE A 89 4.25 27.83 19.05
N PHE A 90 3.62 28.09 17.90
CA PHE A 90 4.19 27.74 16.60
C PHE A 90 5.56 28.39 16.40
N GLU A 91 5.69 29.70 16.69
CA GLU A 91 6.97 30.42 16.57
C GLU A 91 8.05 29.80 17.48
N ARG A 92 7.72 29.48 18.73
CA ARG A 92 8.65 28.81 19.65
C ARG A 92 9.07 27.43 19.15
N LEU A 93 8.13 26.62 18.65
CA LEU A 93 8.43 25.31 18.08
C LEU A 93 9.32 25.42 16.83
N ARG A 94 9.07 26.41 15.97
CA ARG A 94 9.93 26.71 14.80
C ARG A 94 11.35 27.08 15.21
N LEU A 95 11.50 27.95 16.21
CA LEU A 95 12.81 28.34 16.73
C LEU A 95 13.53 27.15 17.35
N PHE A 96 12.82 26.35 18.15
CA PHE A 96 13.34 25.14 18.78
C PHE A 96 13.82 24.12 17.73
N GLU A 97 12.98 23.81 16.73
CA GLU A 97 13.30 22.90 15.62
C GLU A 97 14.52 23.38 14.82
N ARG A 98 14.68 24.70 14.64
CA ARG A 98 15.85 25.31 14.01
C ARG A 98 17.15 25.13 14.81
N GLY A 99 17.06 24.86 16.10
CA GLY A 99 18.20 24.56 16.97
C GLY A 99 18.64 23.09 16.94
N LEU A 100 17.84 22.19 16.37
CA LEU A 100 18.13 20.75 16.35
C LEU A 100 19.12 20.37 15.24
N PRO A 101 19.95 19.33 15.42
CA PRO A 101 20.84 18.86 14.37
C PRO A 101 20.06 18.28 13.19
N THR A 102 20.57 18.46 11.98
CA THR A 102 20.02 17.83 10.77
C THR A 102 20.28 16.32 10.80
N GLN A 103 19.25 15.52 10.56
CA GLN A 103 19.35 14.07 10.48
C GLN A 103 19.82 13.61 9.09
N THR A 104 21.12 13.73 8.81
CA THR A 104 21.69 13.44 7.47
C THR A 104 22.14 11.99 7.28
N TYR A 105 22.22 11.19 8.35
CA TYR A 105 22.61 9.78 8.27
C TYR A 105 21.42 8.95 7.80
N ARG A 106 21.60 8.21 6.69
CA ARG A 106 20.61 7.29 6.14
C ARG A 106 21.18 5.87 6.21
N SER A 107 20.59 5.01 7.04
CA SER A 107 20.91 3.57 6.98
C SER A 107 20.14 2.92 5.81
N GLU A 108 20.64 1.80 5.27
CA GLU A 108 19.92 1.03 4.22
C GLU A 108 18.50 0.68 4.68
N LYS A 109 18.34 0.23 5.94
CA LYS A 109 17.03 -0.05 6.58
C LYS A 109 16.08 1.18 6.62
N GLN A 110 16.61 2.40 6.78
CA GLN A 110 15.82 3.64 6.79
C GLN A 110 15.37 4.05 5.38
N VAL A 111 16.21 3.83 4.37
CA VAL A 111 15.83 4.00 2.96
C VAL A 111 14.81 2.93 2.55
N ASP A 112 14.97 1.72 3.06
CA ASP A 112 14.12 0.57 2.75
C ASP A 112 12.75 0.58 3.42
N LEU A 113 12.58 1.22 4.59
CA LEU A 113 11.29 1.29 5.28
C LEU A 113 10.65 2.69 5.25
N GLN A 114 11.33 3.70 4.71
CA GLN A 114 10.87 5.09 4.64
C GLN A 114 10.34 5.66 5.97
N GLN A 115 10.99 5.27 7.06
CA GLN A 115 10.62 5.67 8.42
C GLN A 115 11.18 7.06 8.75
N PHE A 116 10.61 8.12 8.17
CA PHE A 116 10.92 9.49 8.56
C PHE A 116 9.98 9.93 9.68
N SER A 117 10.57 10.33 10.81
CA SER A 117 9.79 10.90 11.91
C SER A 117 9.23 12.26 11.54
N THR A 118 8.02 12.54 12.02
CA THR A 118 7.33 13.79 11.77
C THR A 118 8.05 14.94 12.49
N PRO A 119 8.41 16.04 11.80
CA PRO A 119 8.97 17.22 12.46
C PRO A 119 8.04 17.77 13.53
N ILE A 120 8.60 18.26 14.65
CA ILE A 120 7.84 18.75 15.81
C ILE A 120 6.84 19.85 15.44
N THR A 121 7.21 20.75 14.52
CA THR A 121 6.33 21.84 14.08
C THR A 121 5.16 21.31 13.24
N LEU A 122 5.44 20.34 12.36
CA LEU A 122 4.41 19.73 11.51
C LEU A 122 3.43 18.89 12.35
N ALA A 123 3.94 18.15 13.34
CA ALA A 123 3.12 17.40 14.28
C ALA A 123 2.15 18.30 15.05
N TRP A 124 2.61 19.48 15.47
CA TRP A 124 1.74 20.45 16.14
C TRP A 124 0.67 21.02 15.21
N LEU A 125 0.97 21.30 13.93
CA LEU A 125 -0.05 21.69 12.95
C LEU A 125 -1.10 20.59 12.74
N VAL A 126 -0.66 19.34 12.66
CA VAL A 126 -1.56 18.17 12.59
C VAL A 126 -2.48 18.11 13.81
N ALA A 127 -1.94 18.32 15.02
CA ALA A 127 -2.73 18.36 16.23
C ALA A 127 -3.76 19.50 16.25
N MET A 128 -3.40 20.68 15.73
CA MET A 128 -4.35 21.80 15.59
C MET A 128 -5.48 21.44 14.61
N ALA A 129 -5.17 20.90 13.43
CA ALA A 129 -6.18 20.45 12.46
C ALA A 129 -7.10 19.35 13.04
N ALA A 130 -6.56 18.51 13.91
CA ALA A 130 -7.26 17.38 14.51
C ALA A 130 -8.32 17.79 15.55
N ARG A 131 -8.17 18.95 16.21
CA ARG A 131 -9.06 19.42 17.28
C ARG A 131 -9.24 18.37 18.40
N CYS A 132 -8.13 17.76 18.84
CA CYS A 132 -8.14 16.67 19.83
C CYS A 132 -8.66 17.13 21.20
N GLY A 133 -9.47 16.29 21.84
CA GLY A 133 -10.00 16.50 23.20
C GLY A 133 -9.92 15.24 24.08
N PRO A 134 -10.31 15.34 25.36
CA PRO A 134 -10.15 14.26 26.34
C PRO A 134 -11.09 13.06 26.10
N ASP A 135 -12.21 13.28 25.41
CA ASP A 135 -13.15 12.21 25.06
C ASP A 135 -12.70 11.38 23.85
N ASP A 136 -11.59 11.76 23.20
CA ASP A 136 -11.12 11.07 22.02
C ASP A 136 -10.49 9.72 22.33
N MET A 137 -10.76 8.78 21.42
CA MET A 137 -9.94 7.59 21.21
C MET A 137 -9.03 7.84 20.01
N LEU A 138 -7.79 8.23 20.28
CA LEU A 138 -6.81 8.57 19.27
C LEU A 138 -6.03 7.32 18.83
N LEU A 139 -6.18 6.94 17.56
CA LEU A 139 -5.33 5.96 16.89
C LEU A 139 -4.18 6.65 16.14
N GLU A 140 -2.95 6.25 16.45
CA GLU A 140 -1.78 6.51 15.60
C GLU A 140 -1.23 5.18 15.07
N PRO A 141 -1.54 4.79 13.82
CA PRO A 141 -1.25 3.46 13.31
C PRO A 141 0.20 3.28 12.82
N SER A 142 0.97 4.37 12.79
CA SER A 142 2.37 4.45 12.33
C SER A 142 3.17 5.39 13.24
N ALA A 143 3.22 5.06 14.53
CA ALA A 143 3.52 6.01 15.60
C ALA A 143 4.98 6.48 15.69
N GLY A 144 5.93 5.72 15.15
CA GLY A 144 7.35 6.01 15.30
C GLY A 144 7.74 6.16 16.76
N THR A 145 8.32 7.32 17.11
CA THR A 145 8.68 7.69 18.48
C THR A 145 7.57 8.44 19.24
N GLY A 146 6.38 8.62 18.65
CA GLY A 146 5.20 9.19 19.30
C GLY A 146 5.01 10.70 19.13
N MET A 147 5.57 11.29 18.07
CA MET A 147 5.50 12.74 17.86
C MET A 147 4.08 13.26 17.59
N LEU A 148 3.18 12.48 16.96
CA LEU A 148 1.77 12.88 16.86
C LEU A 148 1.01 12.51 18.14
N ALA A 149 1.23 11.31 18.67
CA ALA A 149 0.59 10.77 19.87
C ALA A 149 0.69 11.68 21.10
N VAL A 150 1.84 12.34 21.29
CA VAL A 150 2.05 13.23 22.44
C VAL A 150 1.02 14.36 22.52
N HIS A 151 0.50 14.82 21.38
CA HIS A 151 -0.52 15.84 21.38
C HIS A 151 -1.88 15.31 21.84
N GLY A 152 -2.22 14.07 21.51
CA GLY A 152 -3.38 13.40 22.09
C GLY A 152 -3.24 13.15 23.58
N LEU A 153 -2.05 12.71 24.03
CA LEU A 153 -1.74 12.55 25.45
C LEU A 153 -1.99 13.85 26.22
N ARG A 154 -1.51 14.98 25.68
CA ARG A 154 -1.70 16.31 26.28
C ARG A 154 -3.16 16.78 26.28
N ALA A 155 -3.91 16.39 25.25
CA ALA A 155 -5.34 16.69 25.17
C ALA A 155 -6.17 15.84 26.14
N GLY A 156 -5.56 14.82 26.76
CA GLY A 156 -6.23 13.86 27.65
C GLY A 156 -6.91 12.71 26.92
N ALA A 157 -6.62 12.51 25.62
CA ALA A 157 -7.21 11.45 24.82
C ALA A 157 -6.69 10.06 25.23
N HIS A 158 -7.51 9.04 25.00
CA HIS A 158 -7.11 7.64 25.13
C HIS A 158 -6.33 7.21 23.90
N LEU A 159 -5.12 6.68 24.08
CA LEU A 159 -4.22 6.38 22.97
C LEU A 159 -4.29 4.91 22.54
N LEU A 160 -4.39 4.69 21.24
CA LEU A 160 -4.20 3.41 20.58
C LEU A 160 -2.99 3.55 19.64
N LEU A 161 -1.87 2.93 20.02
CA LEU A 161 -0.59 3.15 19.35
C LEU A 161 -0.14 1.89 18.61
N ASN A 162 0.32 2.05 17.37
CA ASN A 162 0.92 0.98 16.59
C ASN A 162 2.23 1.44 15.95
N GLU A 163 3.29 0.67 16.11
CA GLU A 163 4.58 0.89 15.46
C GLU A 163 5.17 -0.45 15.01
N TYR A 164 5.45 -0.56 13.71
CA TYR A 164 5.89 -1.82 13.10
C TYR A 164 7.33 -2.20 13.47
N ASP A 165 8.24 -1.21 13.60
CA ASP A 165 9.60 -1.49 14.05
C ASP A 165 9.63 -1.81 15.54
N ALA A 166 10.08 -3.02 15.87
CA ALA A 166 10.12 -3.55 17.22
C ALA A 166 10.85 -2.63 18.21
N ALA A 167 12.01 -2.07 17.82
CA ALA A 167 12.83 -1.26 18.71
C ALA A 167 12.16 0.10 18.99
N ARG A 168 11.57 0.73 17.97
CA ARG A 168 10.80 1.98 18.16
C ARG A 168 9.52 1.74 18.96
N ALA A 169 8.83 0.61 18.74
CA ALA A 169 7.66 0.24 19.53
C ALA A 169 8.00 0.06 21.02
N ASP A 170 9.10 -0.64 21.34
CA ASP A 170 9.60 -0.79 22.71
C ASP A 170 9.98 0.55 23.33
N LEU A 171 10.69 1.40 22.59
CA LEU A 171 11.06 2.74 23.04
C LEU A 171 9.83 3.60 23.31
N LEU A 172 8.85 3.61 22.40
CA LEU A 172 7.60 4.36 22.55
C LEU A 172 6.81 3.88 23.78
N SER A 173 6.63 2.56 23.91
CA SER A 173 5.94 1.92 25.03
C SER A 173 6.59 2.30 26.37
N HIS A 174 7.92 2.24 26.45
CA HIS A 174 8.67 2.55 27.66
C HIS A 174 8.57 4.04 28.06
N ASN A 175 8.53 4.96 27.09
CA ASN A 175 8.53 6.40 27.38
C ASN A 175 7.15 6.99 27.65
N LEU A 176 6.10 6.51 26.96
CA LEU A 176 4.73 7.00 27.18
C LEU A 176 3.95 6.15 28.20
N GLY A 177 4.47 4.98 28.59
CA GLY A 177 3.77 4.05 29.46
C GLY A 177 2.47 3.51 28.85
N GLN A 178 2.42 3.42 27.53
CA GLN A 178 1.26 2.97 26.75
C GLN A 178 1.56 1.63 26.08
N ILE A 179 0.53 0.81 25.88
CA ILE A 179 0.67 -0.40 25.07
C ILE A 179 0.83 0.02 23.61
N VAL A 180 1.85 -0.54 22.94
CA VAL A 180 2.11 -0.30 21.52
C VAL A 180 2.02 -1.63 20.77
N THR A 181 1.08 -1.74 19.84
CA THR A 181 0.98 -2.90 18.95
C THR A 181 2.01 -2.81 17.82
N ARG A 182 2.26 -3.92 17.12
CA ARG A 182 3.27 -4.03 16.06
C ARG A 182 2.71 -4.62 14.76
N HIS A 183 1.44 -4.32 14.50
CA HIS A 183 0.75 -4.79 13.30
C HIS A 183 1.26 -4.05 12.07
N ASP A 184 1.19 -4.72 10.91
CA ASP A 184 1.27 -4.02 9.63
C ASP A 184 0.09 -3.05 9.54
N GLY A 185 0.39 -1.76 9.36
CA GLY A 185 -0.62 -0.69 9.37
C GLY A 185 -1.66 -0.82 8.24
N GLU A 186 -1.38 -1.59 7.19
CA GLU A 186 -2.36 -1.93 6.14
C GLU A 186 -3.52 -2.76 6.66
N HIS A 187 -3.30 -3.51 7.73
CA HIS A 187 -4.26 -4.42 8.34
C HIS A 187 -4.76 -3.88 9.69
N ILE A 188 -4.51 -2.60 10.00
CA ILE A 188 -4.83 -2.05 11.32
C ILE A 188 -6.33 -2.14 11.63
N HIS A 189 -7.20 -2.04 10.62
CA HIS A 189 -8.65 -2.20 10.82
C HIS A 189 -9.02 -3.58 11.35
N ASP A 190 -8.42 -4.63 10.80
CA ASP A 190 -8.75 -6.02 11.11
C ASP A 190 -8.07 -6.48 12.42
N LEU A 191 -6.93 -5.86 12.76
CA LEU A 191 -6.09 -6.26 13.88
C LEU A 191 -6.26 -5.39 15.12
N LEU A 192 -7.04 -4.30 15.07
CA LEU A 192 -7.26 -3.43 16.21
C LEU A 192 -8.05 -4.18 17.31
N THR A 193 -7.44 -4.39 18.46
CA THR A 193 -8.02 -5.11 19.60
C THR A 193 -8.68 -4.19 20.64
N SER A 194 -9.35 -3.12 20.19
CA SER A 194 -10.02 -2.15 21.08
C SER A 194 -11.52 -2.42 21.18
N GLU A 195 -12.09 -2.31 22.39
CA GLU A 195 -13.54 -2.43 22.63
C GLU A 195 -14.36 -1.29 22.00
N ARG A 196 -13.73 -0.11 21.82
CA ARG A 196 -14.35 1.06 21.21
C ARG A 196 -13.59 1.46 19.94
N GLN A 197 -14.31 1.99 18.97
CA GLN A 197 -13.72 2.47 17.72
C GLN A 197 -12.98 3.81 17.94
N PRO A 198 -11.84 4.03 17.26
CA PRO A 198 -11.16 5.32 17.24
C PRO A 198 -12.10 6.45 16.83
N THR A 199 -12.12 7.56 17.55
CA THR A 199 -12.83 8.79 17.15
C THR A 199 -11.90 9.79 16.45
N LEU A 200 -10.59 9.60 16.63
CA LEU A 200 -9.56 10.42 16.03
C LEU A 200 -8.45 9.52 15.46
N VAL A 201 -7.96 9.85 14.27
CA VAL A 201 -6.76 9.22 13.68
C VAL A 201 -5.77 10.31 13.31
N LEU A 202 -4.52 10.15 13.73
CA LEU A 202 -3.38 10.93 13.22
C LEU A 202 -2.44 9.96 12.52
N ILE A 203 -2.05 10.24 11.28
CA ILE A 203 -1.24 9.28 10.51
C ILE A 203 -0.22 9.96 9.60
N ASN A 204 1.00 9.44 9.62
CA ASN A 204 2.07 9.72 8.66
C ASN A 204 2.58 8.37 8.14
N PRO A 205 1.88 7.76 7.17
CA PRO A 205 2.19 6.40 6.74
C PRO A 205 3.46 6.38 5.87
N PRO A 206 4.09 5.20 5.66
CA PRO A 206 5.18 5.08 4.70
C PRO A 206 4.70 5.45 3.28
N PHE A 207 5.40 6.36 2.60
CA PHE A 207 4.90 6.93 1.34
C PHE A 207 5.01 6.01 0.12
N SER A 208 5.95 5.07 0.08
CA SER A 208 6.15 4.24 -1.13
C SER A 208 6.76 2.86 -0.92
N ARG A 209 6.62 2.21 0.24
CA ARG A 209 7.02 0.80 0.47
C ARG A 209 6.09 0.09 1.47
N SER A 210 5.86 -1.21 1.25
CA SER A 210 5.15 -2.11 2.18
C SER A 210 5.98 -3.37 2.47
N SER A 211 5.73 -4.01 3.61
CA SER A 211 6.31 -5.31 3.99
C SER A 211 6.12 -6.32 2.85
N GLY A 212 7.18 -7.01 2.42
CA GLY A 212 7.10 -8.10 1.45
C GLY A 212 6.88 -7.70 -0.03
N ARG A 213 6.75 -6.40 -0.37
CA ARG A 213 6.53 -5.95 -1.77
C ARG A 213 7.59 -4.98 -2.32
N GLY A 214 8.60 -4.59 -1.55
CA GLY A 214 9.62 -3.65 -2.02
C GLY A 214 9.03 -2.24 -2.26
N ILE A 215 9.40 -1.58 -3.36
CA ILE A 215 8.84 -0.26 -3.74
C ILE A 215 7.35 -0.41 -4.09
N ASP A 216 6.49 -0.01 -3.17
CA ASP A 216 5.04 -0.02 -3.30
C ASP A 216 4.48 1.40 -3.13
N ARG A 217 4.27 2.07 -4.27
CA ARG A 217 3.69 3.43 -4.35
C ARG A 217 2.26 3.54 -3.79
N HIS A 218 1.62 2.43 -3.43
CA HIS A 218 0.26 2.39 -2.87
C HIS A 218 0.23 2.02 -1.38
N ALA A 219 1.38 1.78 -0.74
CA ALA A 219 1.46 1.45 0.69
C ALA A 219 0.77 2.52 1.55
N GLY A 220 1.17 3.79 1.41
CA GLY A 220 0.56 4.89 2.17
C GLY A 220 -0.96 5.00 1.98
N ALA A 221 -1.48 4.69 0.78
CA ALA A 221 -2.91 4.67 0.51
C ALA A 221 -3.64 3.55 1.26
N ARG A 222 -3.05 2.35 1.33
CA ARG A 222 -3.62 1.19 2.04
C ARG A 222 -3.63 1.40 3.54
N HIS A 223 -2.54 1.91 4.12
CA HIS A 223 -2.49 2.31 5.53
C HIS A 223 -3.56 3.36 5.86
N LEU A 224 -3.67 4.43 5.06
CA LEU A 224 -4.66 5.48 5.27
C LEU A 224 -6.09 4.94 5.16
N ARG A 225 -6.37 4.11 4.14
CA ARG A 225 -7.68 3.47 3.96
C ARG A 225 -8.05 2.59 5.15
N ALA A 226 -7.11 1.77 5.65
CA ALA A 226 -7.34 0.93 6.82
C ALA A 226 -7.63 1.75 8.09
N ALA A 227 -6.89 2.85 8.30
CA ALA A 227 -7.13 3.75 9.42
C ALA A 227 -8.49 4.48 9.33
N LEU A 228 -8.93 4.86 8.12
CA LEU A 228 -10.27 5.43 7.91
C LEU A 228 -11.39 4.38 8.08
N ALA A 229 -11.12 3.11 7.75
CA ALA A 229 -12.06 2.02 7.96
C ALA A 229 -12.33 1.79 9.45
N SER A 230 -11.29 1.85 10.31
CA SER A 230 -11.43 1.70 11.76
C SER A 230 -12.08 2.90 12.46
N LEU A 231 -12.01 4.11 11.88
CA LEU A 231 -12.56 5.34 12.44
C LEU A 231 -14.08 5.23 12.69
N ALA A 232 -14.57 5.72 13.82
CA ALA A 232 -15.98 5.77 14.16
C ALA A 232 -16.76 6.75 13.26
N PRO A 233 -18.08 6.56 13.05
CA PRO A 233 -18.92 7.57 12.42
C PRO A 233 -18.78 8.94 13.11
N GLY A 234 -18.66 10.03 12.34
CA GLY A 234 -18.38 11.37 12.87
C GLY A 234 -16.93 11.61 13.31
N GLY A 235 -16.08 10.57 13.33
CA GLY A 235 -14.67 10.70 13.70
C GLY A 235 -13.86 11.49 12.67
N ARG A 236 -12.72 12.05 13.10
CA ARG A 236 -11.80 12.83 12.26
C ARG A 236 -10.48 12.09 12.03
N CYS A 237 -9.97 12.12 10.80
CA CYS A 237 -8.62 11.69 10.47
C CYS A 237 -7.81 12.85 9.90
N VAL A 238 -6.58 13.04 10.38
CA VAL A 238 -5.61 13.96 9.81
C VAL A 238 -4.40 13.17 9.32
N ALA A 239 -4.18 13.19 8.01
CA ALA A 239 -3.13 12.41 7.35
C ALA A 239 -2.09 13.30 6.69
N ILE A 240 -0.82 12.94 6.85
CA ILE A 240 0.30 13.51 6.10
C ILE A 240 0.58 12.60 4.91
N MET A 241 0.45 13.11 3.69
CA MET A 241 0.64 12.37 2.45
C MET A 241 1.57 13.14 1.49
N PRO A 242 2.22 12.49 0.52
CA PRO A 242 3.00 13.20 -0.50
C PRO A 242 2.08 13.98 -1.46
N THR A 243 2.57 15.05 -2.07
CA THR A 243 1.77 15.92 -2.97
C THR A 243 1.21 15.23 -4.20
N ASN A 244 1.85 14.14 -4.66
CA ASN A 244 1.34 13.31 -5.75
C ASN A 244 0.13 12.45 -5.38
N PHE A 245 -0.24 12.40 -4.09
CA PHE A 245 -1.50 11.82 -3.60
C PHE A 245 -2.64 12.84 -3.80
N SER A 246 -3.10 12.92 -5.04
CA SER A 246 -4.14 13.84 -5.50
C SER A 246 -4.92 13.20 -6.67
N PRO A 247 -6.13 13.69 -6.99
CA PRO A 247 -6.92 13.16 -8.10
C PRO A 247 -6.18 13.24 -9.46
N GLU A 248 -5.33 14.25 -9.63
CA GLU A 248 -4.56 14.51 -10.86
C GLU A 248 -3.09 14.04 -10.75
N GLY A 249 -2.69 13.46 -9.63
CA GLY A 249 -1.32 13.08 -9.32
C GLY A 249 -0.96 11.64 -9.70
N SER A 250 0.32 11.27 -9.60
CA SER A 250 0.77 9.91 -9.93
C SER A 250 0.26 8.83 -8.96
N ALA A 251 -0.29 9.22 -7.81
CA ALA A 251 -0.96 8.32 -6.86
C ALA A 251 -2.49 8.44 -6.88
N ALA A 252 -3.08 8.95 -7.98
CA ALA A 252 -4.53 9.14 -8.14
C ALA A 252 -5.39 7.90 -7.84
N LEU A 253 -4.93 6.70 -8.21
CA LEU A 253 -5.66 5.46 -7.89
C LEU A 253 -5.80 5.25 -6.37
N GLY A 254 -4.71 5.46 -5.62
CA GLY A 254 -4.74 5.35 -4.16
C GLY A 254 -5.57 6.46 -3.52
N TYR A 255 -5.48 7.67 -4.05
CA TYR A 255 -6.32 8.80 -3.62
C TYR A 255 -7.81 8.49 -3.82
N ASN A 256 -8.20 8.02 -5.01
CA ASN A 256 -9.59 7.70 -5.32
C ASN A 256 -10.12 6.56 -4.44
N ALA A 257 -9.31 5.53 -4.20
CA ALA A 257 -9.69 4.42 -3.31
C ALA A 257 -9.89 4.86 -1.85
N VAL A 258 -9.13 5.87 -1.38
CA VAL A 258 -9.34 6.47 -0.06
C VAL A 258 -10.59 7.36 -0.07
N ALA A 259 -10.72 8.22 -1.07
CA ALA A 259 -11.83 9.18 -1.18
C ALA A 259 -13.19 8.51 -1.38
N GLU A 260 -13.25 7.32 -1.99
CA GLU A 260 -14.45 6.49 -2.10
C GLU A 260 -14.93 5.99 -0.73
N LEU A 261 -14.01 5.71 0.20
CA LEU A 261 -14.35 5.30 1.57
C LEU A 261 -14.75 6.50 2.43
N VAL A 262 -13.91 7.54 2.46
CA VAL A 262 -14.18 8.82 3.11
C VAL A 262 -13.55 9.92 2.25
N PRO A 263 -14.33 10.82 1.64
CA PRO A 263 -13.76 11.91 0.86
C PRO A 263 -13.07 12.93 1.79
N PRO A 264 -11.93 13.53 1.38
CA PRO A 264 -11.28 14.54 2.19
C PRO A 264 -12.16 15.80 2.25
N ARG A 265 -12.34 16.36 3.45
CA ARG A 265 -13.03 17.63 3.65
C ARG A 265 -12.11 18.81 3.34
N VAL A 266 -10.85 18.71 3.73
CA VAL A 266 -9.82 19.74 3.49
C VAL A 266 -8.55 19.11 2.97
N GLU A 267 -7.95 19.74 1.98
CA GLU A 267 -6.62 19.42 1.46
C GLU A 267 -5.73 20.66 1.55
N LEU A 268 -4.65 20.57 2.33
CA LEU A 268 -3.66 21.64 2.43
C LEU A 268 -2.32 21.16 1.88
N THR A 269 -1.93 21.64 0.71
CA THR A 269 -0.58 21.44 0.18
C THR A 269 0.39 22.41 0.86
N ILE A 270 1.48 21.88 1.42
CA ILE A 270 2.53 22.65 2.09
C ILE A 270 3.84 22.44 1.34
N SER A 271 4.32 23.51 0.72
CA SER A 271 5.62 23.54 0.04
C SER A 271 6.77 23.90 0.98
N GLY A 272 7.99 24.02 0.44
CA GLY A 272 9.14 24.55 1.17
C GLY A 272 9.86 23.50 2.02
N SER A 273 9.75 22.22 1.64
CA SER A 273 10.47 21.11 2.27
C SER A 273 10.31 21.02 3.80
N PRO A 274 9.10 20.78 4.35
CA PRO A 274 8.88 20.65 5.79
C PRO A 274 9.76 19.60 6.47
N TYR A 275 10.23 18.59 5.72
CA TYR A 275 11.12 17.53 6.17
C TYR A 275 12.61 17.81 5.93
N ALA A 276 13.02 19.03 5.54
CA ALA A 276 14.41 19.33 5.17
C ALA A 276 15.42 18.92 6.25
N ARG A 277 15.08 19.12 7.52
CA ARG A 277 15.93 18.73 8.66
C ARG A 277 15.95 17.23 8.95
N HIS A 278 14.97 16.50 8.44
CA HIS A 278 14.88 15.04 8.48
C HIS A 278 15.40 14.41 7.18
N GLY A 279 16.10 15.20 6.35
CA GLY A 279 16.87 14.72 5.22
C GLY A 279 16.09 14.58 3.91
N THR A 280 14.87 15.11 3.79
CA THR A 280 14.11 15.11 2.53
C THR A 280 13.57 16.50 2.17
N ALA A 281 13.62 16.85 0.89
CA ALA A 281 13.13 18.13 0.37
C ALA A 281 11.73 17.99 -0.25
N ILE A 282 10.90 17.11 0.32
CA ILE A 282 9.61 16.73 -0.25
C ILE A 282 8.53 17.69 0.26
N ASP A 283 7.76 18.25 -0.67
CA ASP A 283 6.51 18.94 -0.38
C ASP A 283 5.46 17.91 0.03
N ILE A 284 4.59 18.27 0.98
CA ILE A 284 3.59 17.36 1.54
C ILE A 284 2.19 17.93 1.42
N LYS A 285 1.20 17.07 1.64
CA LYS A 285 -0.21 17.42 1.75
C LYS A 285 -0.72 16.96 3.11
N LEU A 286 -1.37 17.87 3.83
CA LEU A 286 -2.18 17.56 5.00
C LEU A 286 -3.63 17.38 4.55
N LEU A 287 -4.17 16.18 4.77
CA LEU A 287 -5.53 15.81 4.42
C LEU A 287 -6.36 15.69 5.70
N VAL A 288 -7.52 16.34 5.74
CA VAL A 288 -8.49 16.21 6.83
C VAL A 288 -9.73 15.50 6.31
N PHE A 289 -10.12 14.43 6.99
CA PHE A 289 -11.30 13.64 6.70
C PHE A 289 -12.22 13.67 7.92
N ASP A 290 -13.53 13.84 7.69
CA ASP A 290 -14.55 13.64 8.71
C ASP A 290 -15.47 12.51 8.23
N LYS A 291 -15.57 11.40 8.99
CA LYS A 291 -16.32 10.22 8.55
C LYS A 291 -17.82 10.49 8.54
N GLY A 292 -18.42 10.43 7.35
CA GLY A 292 -19.82 10.79 7.11
C GLY A 292 -19.99 12.16 6.43
N TRP A 293 -18.93 12.94 6.29
CA TRP A 293 -18.96 14.15 5.48
C TRP A 293 -19.06 13.81 3.98
N THR A 294 -19.86 14.58 3.25
CA THR A 294 -19.98 14.51 1.79
C THR A 294 -19.85 15.93 1.22
N GLY A 295 -19.19 16.06 0.07
CA GLY A 295 -18.99 17.36 -0.55
C GLY A 295 -17.75 17.40 -1.44
N THR A 296 -17.41 18.60 -1.90
CA THR A 296 -16.17 18.86 -2.65
C THR A 296 -15.08 19.32 -1.68
N PRO A 297 -13.87 18.72 -1.69
CA PRO A 297 -12.80 19.07 -0.77
C PRO A 297 -12.41 20.55 -0.88
N GLU A 298 -12.24 21.25 0.26
CA GLU A 298 -11.64 22.58 0.32
C GLU A 298 -10.14 22.47 0.08
N ARG A 299 -9.64 23.05 -1.01
CA ARG A 299 -8.24 22.94 -1.42
C ARG A 299 -7.48 24.24 -1.14
N HIS A 300 -6.44 24.14 -0.34
CA HIS A 300 -5.57 25.25 0.04
C HIS A 300 -4.11 24.97 -0.31
N PHE A 301 -3.35 26.05 -0.45
CA PHE A 301 -1.92 26.02 -0.73
C PHE A 301 -1.18 26.94 0.24
N ALA A 302 -0.13 26.42 0.87
CA ALA A 302 0.83 27.16 1.67
C ALA A 302 2.21 27.08 1.02
N SER A 303 2.85 28.24 0.81
CA SER A 303 4.20 28.31 0.23
C SER A 303 5.28 27.68 1.12
N ASP A 304 5.03 27.66 2.43
CA ASP A 304 5.88 27.08 3.45
C ASP A 304 5.04 26.69 4.70
N ILE A 305 5.70 26.08 5.67
CA ILE A 305 5.05 25.67 6.92
C ILE A 305 4.55 26.86 7.76
N ASP A 306 5.18 28.03 7.63
CA ASP A 306 4.80 29.24 8.38
C ASP A 306 3.48 29.83 7.84
N ALA A 307 3.29 29.82 6.51
CA ALA A 307 2.04 30.17 5.85
C ALA A 307 0.90 29.17 6.14
N ALA A 308 1.23 27.90 6.39
CA ALA A 308 0.26 26.85 6.71
C ALA A 308 -0.45 27.08 8.05
N LEU A 309 0.18 27.74 9.02
CA LEU A 309 -0.42 28.00 10.34
C LEU A 309 -1.80 28.63 10.24
N ARG A 310 -1.91 29.73 9.49
CA ARG A 310 -3.17 30.48 9.34
C ARG A 310 -4.26 29.61 8.73
N LEU A 311 -3.89 28.81 7.74
CA LEU A 311 -4.83 27.93 7.03
C LEU A 311 -5.32 26.82 7.94
N VAL A 312 -4.43 26.20 8.72
CA VAL A 312 -4.78 25.16 9.72
C VAL A 312 -5.69 25.71 10.82
N LEU A 313 -5.41 26.91 11.33
CA LEU A 313 -6.25 27.52 12.36
C LEU A 313 -7.65 27.87 11.82
N ALA A 314 -7.75 28.26 10.53
CA ALA A 314 -9.00 28.56 9.86
C ALA A 314 -9.78 27.32 9.37
N MET A 315 -9.25 26.11 9.51
CA MET A 315 -9.95 24.89 9.12
C MET A 315 -11.27 24.73 9.90
N PRO A 316 -12.31 24.15 9.26
CA PRO A 316 -13.57 23.91 9.93
C PRO A 316 -13.41 22.96 11.12
N ASP A 317 -14.25 23.18 12.13
CA ASP A 317 -14.36 22.27 13.26
C ASP A 317 -14.87 20.88 12.83
N ARG A 318 -14.76 19.92 13.73
CA ARG A 318 -15.17 18.52 13.47
C ARG A 318 -16.63 18.47 13.04
N LEU A 319 -16.94 17.50 12.17
CA LEU A 319 -18.32 17.28 11.75
C LEU A 319 -19.18 16.98 12.97
N ASP A 320 -20.23 17.77 13.17
CA ASP A 320 -21.26 17.45 14.17
C ASP A 320 -22.18 16.36 13.59
N PRO A 321 -22.29 15.17 14.20
CA PRO A 321 -23.19 14.12 13.74
C PRO A 321 -24.67 14.53 13.75
N MET A 322 -25.02 15.59 14.49
CA MET A 322 -26.37 16.15 14.58
C MET A 322 -26.66 17.21 13.52
N GLU A 323 -25.64 17.73 12.82
CA GLU A 323 -25.86 18.62 11.70
C GLU A 323 -26.30 17.82 10.47
N PRO A 324 -27.37 18.24 9.76
CA PRO A 324 -27.80 17.56 8.55
C PRO A 324 -26.65 17.57 7.52
N PRO A 325 -26.39 16.45 6.81
CA PRO A 325 -25.34 16.41 5.80
C PRO A 325 -25.58 17.52 4.78
N PRO A 326 -24.52 18.19 4.28
CA PRO A 326 -24.67 19.19 3.23
C PRO A 326 -25.49 18.60 2.08
N LEU A 327 -26.39 19.41 1.51
CA LEU A 327 -27.16 19.00 0.33
C LEU A 327 -26.18 18.51 -0.73
N ALA A 328 -26.16 17.19 -0.96
CA ALA A 328 -25.37 16.62 -2.03
C ALA A 328 -25.78 17.33 -3.33
N PRO A 329 -24.87 17.97 -4.06
CA PRO A 329 -25.20 18.44 -5.39
C PRO A 329 -25.69 17.22 -6.19
N PRO A 330 -26.74 17.36 -7.02
CA PRO A 330 -27.17 16.26 -7.88
C PRO A 330 -25.97 15.78 -8.69
N PRO A 331 -25.86 14.47 -8.99
CA PRO A 331 -24.77 13.96 -9.80
C PRO A 331 -24.72 14.78 -11.09
N ALA A 332 -23.61 15.50 -11.27
CA ALA A 332 -23.38 16.26 -12.48
C ALA A 332 -23.32 15.26 -13.63
N VAL A 333 -24.40 15.16 -14.38
CA VAL A 333 -24.42 14.48 -15.67
C VAL A 333 -23.34 15.15 -16.50
N ALA A 334 -22.24 14.43 -16.74
CA ALA A 334 -21.16 14.90 -17.58
C ALA A 334 -21.71 15.10 -19.00
N THR A 335 -22.14 16.32 -19.32
CA THR A 335 -22.38 16.70 -20.70
C THR A 335 -21.04 16.67 -21.42
N PRO A 336 -20.91 15.94 -22.55
CA PRO A 336 -19.65 15.93 -23.29
C PRO A 336 -19.35 17.35 -23.77
N ARG A 337 -18.31 17.97 -23.18
CA ARG A 337 -17.76 19.23 -23.67
C ARG A 337 -17.08 18.93 -25.01
N SER A 338 -17.62 19.53 -26.07
CA SER A 338 -16.98 19.55 -27.39
C SER A 338 -15.62 20.27 -27.27
N LEU A 339 -14.54 19.50 -27.40
CA LEU A 339 -13.19 20.05 -27.48
C LEU A 339 -13.01 20.69 -28.85
N VAL A 340 -13.11 22.02 -28.90
CA VAL A 340 -12.62 22.80 -30.03
C VAL A 340 -11.09 22.65 -30.07
N PRO A 341 -10.47 22.25 -31.20
CA PRO A 341 -9.02 22.11 -31.28
C PRO A 341 -8.36 23.48 -31.17
N ALA A 342 -7.44 23.64 -30.21
CA ALA A 342 -6.56 24.80 -30.15
C ALA A 342 -5.55 24.76 -31.32
N ALA A 343 -5.36 25.91 -31.98
CA ALA A 343 -4.40 26.08 -33.06
C ALA A 343 -2.94 25.91 -32.58
N PRO A 344 -2.02 25.39 -33.41
CA PRO A 344 -0.62 25.22 -33.03
C PRO A 344 0.16 26.53 -33.16
N SER A 345 0.95 26.87 -32.14
CA SER A 345 1.96 27.93 -32.19
C SER A 345 3.29 27.40 -32.76
N PRO A 346 4.11 28.22 -33.46
CA PRO A 346 5.24 27.74 -34.24
C PRO A 346 6.57 27.65 -33.47
N ALA A 347 7.23 26.50 -33.67
CA ALA A 347 8.67 26.13 -33.63
C ALA A 347 9.77 27.06 -33.07
N MET A 348 10.68 26.43 -32.30
CA MET A 348 12.15 26.49 -32.52
C MET A 348 12.68 25.05 -32.36
N LEU A 349 13.09 24.31 -33.41
CA LEU A 349 14.30 24.38 -34.25
C LEU A 349 15.54 23.68 -33.61
N PHE A 350 15.76 22.44 -34.07
CA PHE A 350 16.94 21.55 -33.99
C PHE A 350 17.20 20.86 -32.63
N ALA A 351 17.18 19.53 -32.53
CA ALA A 351 17.97 18.60 -33.33
C ALA A 351 17.20 17.37 -33.85
N ARG A 352 17.45 17.08 -35.13
CA ARG A 352 17.07 15.87 -35.84
C ARG A 352 17.91 14.69 -35.35
N MET A 353 17.27 13.60 -34.95
CA MET A 353 17.76 12.26 -35.25
C MET A 353 16.58 11.44 -35.77
N ASN A 354 16.78 10.88 -36.96
CA ASN A 354 15.78 10.11 -37.70
C ASN A 354 15.25 8.95 -36.87
N GLY A 355 13.97 9.02 -36.48
CA GLY A 355 13.24 7.84 -36.07
C GLY A 355 13.04 6.95 -37.30
N GLN A 356 13.80 5.85 -37.39
CA GLN A 356 13.38 4.73 -38.23
C GLN A 356 12.05 4.22 -37.65
N ARG A 357 10.94 4.54 -38.34
CA ARG A 357 9.72 3.74 -38.22
C ARG A 357 10.09 2.32 -38.62
N LEU A 358 10.21 1.42 -37.65
CA LEU A 358 10.10 0.00 -37.92
C LEU A 358 8.71 -0.20 -38.52
N ALA A 359 8.67 -0.57 -39.80
CA ALA A 359 7.46 -1.14 -40.38
C ALA A 359 7.07 -2.35 -39.51
N PRO A 360 5.77 -2.54 -39.21
CA PRO A 360 5.34 -3.73 -38.49
C PRO A 360 5.92 -4.96 -39.22
N PRO A 361 6.59 -5.89 -38.50
CA PRO A 361 7.10 -7.09 -39.14
C PRO A 361 5.94 -7.77 -39.85
N SER A 362 6.10 -8.04 -41.14
CA SER A 362 5.23 -8.91 -41.89
C SER A 362 5.17 -10.25 -41.15
N ARG A 363 3.97 -10.64 -40.68
CA ARG A 363 3.71 -11.97 -40.16
C ARG A 363 4.08 -12.98 -41.24
N ILE A 364 5.25 -13.60 -41.12
CA ILE A 364 5.44 -14.92 -41.70
C ILE A 364 4.68 -15.85 -40.76
N ALA A 365 3.40 -16.05 -41.04
CA ALA A 365 2.69 -17.18 -40.46
C ALA A 365 3.50 -18.42 -40.83
N ALA A 366 3.94 -19.20 -39.85
CA ALA A 366 4.36 -20.56 -40.13
C ALA A 366 3.14 -21.27 -40.71
N THR A 367 3.11 -21.45 -42.03
CA THR A 367 1.97 -21.94 -42.82
C THR A 367 1.63 -23.42 -42.58
N ALA A 368 1.97 -23.98 -41.42
CA ALA A 368 1.83 -25.41 -41.12
C ALA A 368 1.34 -25.72 -39.70
N ASP A 369 0.90 -24.74 -38.92
CA ASP A 369 0.45 -24.96 -37.52
C ASP A 369 -0.83 -24.16 -37.23
N GLU A 370 -1.90 -24.50 -37.96
CA GLU A 370 -3.23 -23.95 -37.72
C GLU A 370 -3.79 -24.46 -36.38
N ALA A 371 -4.41 -23.56 -35.62
CA ALA A 371 -5.07 -23.94 -34.38
C ALA A 371 -6.32 -24.77 -34.68
N ARG A 372 -6.52 -25.86 -33.94
CA ARG A 372 -7.67 -26.75 -34.08
C ARG A 372 -8.36 -26.99 -32.74
N PRO A 373 -9.67 -27.30 -32.73
CA PRO A 373 -10.36 -27.69 -31.51
C PRO A 373 -9.72 -28.94 -30.91
N ILE A 374 -9.48 -28.93 -29.61
CA ILE A 374 -9.01 -30.12 -28.88
C ILE A 374 -10.15 -31.15 -28.83
N SER A 375 -9.83 -32.38 -29.23
CA SER A 375 -10.72 -33.54 -29.09
C SER A 375 -10.47 -34.24 -27.75
N TYR A 376 -11.56 -34.55 -27.03
CA TYR A 376 -11.54 -35.40 -25.85
C TYR A 376 -12.84 -36.20 -25.75
N THR A 377 -12.77 -37.33 -25.04
CA THR A 377 -13.96 -38.12 -24.71
C THR A 377 -14.46 -37.74 -23.33
N ALA A 378 -15.71 -37.30 -23.21
CA ALA A 378 -16.31 -36.94 -21.93
C ALA A 378 -16.96 -38.16 -21.25
N HIS A 379 -16.76 -38.30 -19.95
CA HIS A 379 -17.32 -39.37 -19.13
C HIS A 379 -18.58 -38.89 -18.37
N GLN A 380 -19.74 -39.47 -18.68
CA GLN A 380 -21.00 -39.19 -18.00
C GLN A 380 -20.99 -39.62 -16.54
N THR A 381 -20.28 -40.72 -16.25
CA THR A 381 -19.94 -41.15 -14.89
C THR A 381 -18.45 -40.88 -14.69
N PRO A 382 -18.04 -40.08 -13.68
CA PRO A 382 -16.64 -39.77 -13.47
C PRO A 382 -15.88 -41.05 -13.08
N LEU A 383 -14.59 -41.11 -13.43
CA LEU A 383 -13.71 -42.13 -12.88
C LEU A 383 -13.65 -41.98 -11.36
N ALA A 384 -13.42 -43.09 -10.65
CA ALA A 384 -13.27 -43.05 -9.19
C ALA A 384 -12.12 -42.09 -8.78
N PRO A 385 -12.05 -41.66 -7.51
CA PRO A 385 -10.85 -41.01 -6.99
C PRO A 385 -9.60 -41.85 -7.21
N GLY A 386 -8.43 -41.21 -7.25
CA GLY A 386 -7.15 -41.89 -7.29
C GLY A 386 -6.82 -42.59 -5.97
N GLU A 387 -5.65 -43.26 -5.93
CA GLU A 387 -5.16 -43.89 -4.72
C GLU A 387 -5.07 -42.87 -3.57
N THR A 388 -5.54 -43.25 -2.39
CA THR A 388 -5.61 -42.36 -1.23
C THR A 388 -4.49 -42.67 -0.25
N VAL A 389 -3.71 -41.66 0.11
CA VAL A 389 -2.65 -41.74 1.12
C VAL A 389 -2.84 -40.61 2.13
N GLY A 390 -3.20 -40.97 3.37
CA GLY A 390 -3.50 -39.99 4.41
C GLY A 390 -4.74 -39.16 4.08
N ILE A 391 -4.58 -37.84 3.92
CA ILE A 391 -5.66 -36.90 3.58
C ILE A 391 -5.69 -36.51 2.09
N TYR A 392 -4.83 -37.11 1.28
CA TYR A 392 -4.66 -36.80 -0.14
C TYR A 392 -5.04 -37.99 -1.02
N SER A 393 -5.54 -37.70 -2.21
CA SER A 393 -5.77 -38.65 -3.30
C SER A 393 -4.91 -38.26 -4.51
N THR A 394 -4.35 -39.23 -5.21
CA THR A 394 -3.63 -38.99 -6.46
C THR A 394 -4.56 -38.34 -7.48
N TRP A 395 -4.20 -37.17 -7.98
CA TRP A 395 -5.00 -36.43 -8.96
C TRP A 395 -4.98 -37.14 -10.31
N ARG A 396 -6.12 -37.12 -11.01
CA ARG A 396 -6.26 -37.63 -12.39
C ARG A 396 -7.44 -36.97 -13.09
N LEU A 397 -7.44 -37.00 -14.42
CA LEU A 397 -8.61 -36.63 -15.22
C LEU A 397 -9.78 -37.56 -14.90
N ALA A 398 -10.81 -37.05 -14.23
CA ALA A 398 -11.98 -37.85 -13.83
C ALA A 398 -13.12 -37.78 -14.85
N ARG A 399 -13.26 -36.65 -15.56
CA ARG A 399 -14.41 -36.35 -16.43
C ARG A 399 -14.11 -36.43 -17.92
N ILE A 400 -12.84 -36.42 -18.30
CA ILE A 400 -12.43 -36.38 -19.70
C ILE A 400 -11.23 -37.31 -19.94
N ALA A 401 -11.10 -37.78 -21.17
CA ALA A 401 -9.90 -38.44 -21.66
C ALA A 401 -9.41 -37.71 -22.91
N ILE A 402 -8.21 -37.14 -22.84
CA ILE A 402 -7.59 -36.39 -23.93
C ILE A 402 -6.54 -37.29 -24.59
N GLU A 403 -6.72 -37.57 -25.87
CA GLU A 403 -5.80 -38.45 -26.59
C GLU A 403 -4.41 -37.79 -26.73
N ASN A 404 -3.35 -38.55 -26.43
CA ASN A 404 -1.95 -38.09 -26.51
C ASN A 404 -1.61 -36.87 -25.62
N ALA A 405 -2.40 -36.57 -24.59
CA ALA A 405 -2.04 -35.55 -23.61
C ALA A 405 -0.78 -35.98 -22.84
N SER A 406 0.13 -35.02 -22.61
CA SER A 406 1.32 -35.27 -21.81
C SER A 406 0.95 -35.33 -20.33
N ARG A 407 1.47 -36.34 -19.62
CA ARG A 407 1.34 -36.42 -18.17
C ARG A 407 1.99 -35.19 -17.52
N HIS A 408 1.43 -34.71 -16.41
CA HIS A 408 2.08 -33.65 -15.64
C HIS A 408 3.47 -34.14 -15.16
N PRO A 409 4.53 -33.30 -15.22
CA PRO A 409 5.89 -33.71 -14.86
C PRO A 409 6.05 -34.08 -13.38
N ASP A 410 5.32 -33.39 -12.50
CA ASP A 410 5.24 -33.72 -11.07
C ASP A 410 4.00 -34.57 -10.77
N ASP A 411 4.07 -35.40 -9.72
CA ASP A 411 2.93 -36.16 -9.20
C ASP A 411 1.95 -35.22 -8.49
N LEU A 412 0.78 -35.01 -9.11
CA LEU A 412 -0.27 -34.17 -8.57
C LEU A 412 -1.15 -34.92 -7.57
N VAL A 413 -1.57 -34.21 -6.54
CA VAL A 413 -2.50 -34.71 -5.52
C VAL A 413 -3.59 -33.69 -5.27
N GLU A 414 -4.75 -34.18 -4.86
CA GLU A 414 -5.88 -33.39 -4.39
C GLU A 414 -6.31 -33.85 -3.00
N SER A 415 -7.02 -33.02 -2.24
CA SER A 415 -7.58 -33.46 -0.96
C SER A 415 -8.70 -34.47 -1.18
N ILE A 416 -8.92 -35.38 -0.23
CA ILE A 416 -10.06 -36.32 -0.30
C ILE A 416 -11.41 -35.58 -0.44
N ALA A 417 -11.53 -34.40 0.18
CA ALA A 417 -12.73 -33.56 0.04
C ALA A 417 -12.93 -33.08 -1.40
N MET A 418 -11.87 -32.63 -2.09
CA MET A 418 -11.93 -32.24 -3.50
C MET A 418 -12.25 -33.43 -4.40
N ALA A 419 -11.57 -34.56 -4.19
CA ALA A 419 -11.79 -35.79 -4.97
C ALA A 419 -13.23 -36.33 -4.86
N SER A 420 -13.94 -35.99 -3.77
CA SER A 420 -15.33 -36.39 -3.56
C SER A 420 -16.34 -35.57 -4.37
N VAL A 421 -15.93 -34.42 -4.93
CA VAL A 421 -16.78 -33.53 -5.72
C VAL A 421 -16.44 -33.68 -7.18
N SER A 422 -17.38 -34.23 -7.95
CA SER A 422 -17.17 -34.39 -9.39
C SER A 422 -17.33 -33.06 -10.13
N LEU A 423 -16.35 -32.74 -10.98
CA LEU A 423 -16.48 -31.66 -11.96
C LEU A 423 -17.69 -31.90 -12.89
N PRO A 424 -18.32 -30.84 -13.43
CA PRO A 424 -19.39 -30.99 -14.42
C PRO A 424 -18.86 -31.63 -15.71
N VAL A 425 -19.72 -32.22 -16.54
CA VAL A 425 -19.29 -32.75 -17.84
C VAL A 425 -19.02 -31.57 -18.79
N PRO A 426 -17.76 -31.33 -19.23
CA PRO A 426 -17.45 -30.19 -20.08
C PRO A 426 -17.90 -30.43 -21.52
N ARG A 427 -18.15 -29.34 -22.26
CA ARG A 427 -18.49 -29.32 -23.69
C ARG A 427 -17.59 -28.39 -24.50
N TYR A 428 -16.93 -27.44 -23.84
CA TYR A 428 -16.00 -26.52 -24.46
C TYR A 428 -14.79 -27.25 -25.05
N GLN A 429 -14.39 -26.85 -26.26
CA GLN A 429 -13.22 -27.39 -26.97
C GLN A 429 -12.25 -26.25 -27.29
N PRO A 430 -11.15 -26.08 -26.53
CA PRO A 430 -10.20 -25.00 -26.78
C PRO A 430 -9.56 -25.13 -28.17
N MET A 431 -9.26 -24.00 -28.81
CA MET A 431 -8.67 -23.88 -30.14
C MET A 431 -7.16 -23.63 -30.00
N LEU A 432 -6.33 -24.69 -30.04
CA LEU A 432 -4.89 -24.60 -29.84
C LEU A 432 -4.11 -25.23 -31.00
N GLN A 433 -2.89 -24.77 -31.19
CA GLN A 433 -1.92 -25.39 -32.10
C GLN A 433 -1.39 -26.71 -31.51
N ASP A 434 -0.93 -27.60 -32.38
CA ASP A 434 -0.41 -28.92 -31.98
C ASP A 434 0.82 -28.82 -31.09
N ARG A 435 1.68 -27.82 -31.34
CA ARG A 435 2.83 -27.55 -30.47
C ARG A 435 2.42 -27.10 -29.07
N SER A 436 1.34 -26.32 -28.96
CA SER A 436 0.84 -25.82 -27.68
C SER A 436 0.22 -26.96 -26.88
N ILE A 437 -0.53 -27.86 -27.54
CA ILE A 437 -1.09 -29.07 -26.92
C ILE A 437 0.02 -29.94 -26.34
N ARG A 438 1.12 -30.16 -27.09
CA ARG A 438 2.29 -30.93 -26.61
C ARG A 438 3.08 -30.24 -25.49
N ALA A 439 2.92 -28.92 -25.32
CA ALA A 439 3.60 -28.14 -24.29
C ALA A 439 2.78 -28.01 -23.00
N LEU A 440 1.54 -28.52 -22.99
CA LEU A 440 0.63 -28.51 -21.86
C LEU A 440 0.47 -29.93 -21.29
N SER A 441 0.42 -30.02 -19.97
CA SER A 441 0.06 -31.27 -19.31
C SER A 441 -1.45 -31.52 -19.36
N GLU A 442 -1.86 -32.76 -19.12
CA GLU A 442 -3.27 -33.15 -18.99
C GLU A 442 -4.03 -32.30 -17.96
N ALA A 443 -3.40 -31.94 -16.83
CA ALA A 443 -3.98 -31.05 -15.81
C ALA A 443 -4.23 -29.65 -16.35
N GLN A 444 -3.23 -29.07 -17.02
CA GLN A 444 -3.32 -27.73 -17.57
C GLN A 444 -4.36 -27.67 -18.71
N LEU A 445 -4.48 -28.74 -19.51
CA LEU A 445 -5.50 -28.86 -20.55
C LEU A 445 -6.91 -28.93 -19.93
N GLU A 446 -7.11 -29.69 -18.86
CA GLU A 446 -8.37 -29.72 -18.12
C GLU A 446 -8.76 -28.33 -17.59
N THR A 447 -7.80 -27.61 -16.99
CA THR A 447 -7.99 -26.23 -16.54
C THR A 447 -8.45 -25.32 -17.67
N ILE A 448 -7.81 -25.37 -18.84
CA ILE A 448 -8.18 -24.54 -20.00
C ILE A 448 -9.59 -24.89 -20.52
N ILE A 449 -9.95 -26.17 -20.54
CA ILE A 449 -11.29 -26.63 -20.94
C ILE A 449 -12.37 -26.05 -20.01
N TYR A 450 -12.19 -26.17 -18.69
CA TYR A 450 -13.18 -25.66 -17.73
C TYR A 450 -13.20 -24.14 -17.63
N ALA A 451 -12.06 -23.47 -17.79
CA ALA A 451 -12.03 -22.02 -17.90
C ALA A 451 -12.83 -21.54 -19.11
N GLY A 452 -12.65 -22.20 -20.26
CA GLY A 452 -13.46 -21.94 -21.46
C GLY A 452 -14.96 -22.17 -21.24
N GLU A 453 -15.35 -23.29 -20.63
CA GLU A 453 -16.75 -23.57 -20.28
C GLU A 453 -17.34 -22.49 -19.36
N ALA A 454 -16.56 -21.98 -18.40
CA ALA A 454 -16.99 -20.87 -17.56
C ALA A 454 -17.17 -19.58 -18.37
N HIS A 455 -16.26 -19.28 -19.30
CA HIS A 455 -16.31 -18.08 -20.13
C HIS A 455 -17.47 -18.05 -21.14
N GLU A 456 -18.10 -19.19 -21.46
CA GLU A 456 -19.27 -19.29 -22.33
C GLU A 456 -20.58 -18.83 -21.66
N ARG A 457 -20.55 -18.49 -20.36
CA ARG A 457 -21.72 -18.08 -19.59
C ARG A 457 -21.50 -16.79 -18.82
N ASP A 458 -22.56 -16.02 -18.67
CA ASP A 458 -22.56 -14.85 -17.79
C ASP A 458 -22.81 -15.26 -16.33
N LEU A 459 -22.36 -14.42 -15.40
CA LEU A 459 -22.72 -14.50 -13.99
C LEU A 459 -24.23 -14.35 -13.85
N THR A 460 -24.82 -15.08 -12.90
CA THR A 460 -26.25 -14.97 -12.61
C THR A 460 -26.53 -13.59 -12.01
N GLY A 461 -27.42 -12.82 -12.64
CA GLY A 461 -27.80 -11.48 -12.19
C GLY A 461 -27.28 -10.36 -13.09
N ARG A 462 -27.45 -9.13 -12.64
CA ARG A 462 -26.98 -7.92 -13.29
C ARG A 462 -26.17 -7.11 -12.29
N PHE A 463 -25.14 -6.42 -12.77
CA PHE A 463 -24.18 -5.76 -11.92
C PHE A 463 -23.80 -4.39 -12.46
N SER A 464 -23.54 -3.46 -11.55
CA SER A 464 -22.86 -2.21 -11.83
C SER A 464 -21.47 -2.26 -11.21
N ALA A 465 -20.46 -1.88 -11.99
CA ALA A 465 -19.11 -1.72 -11.45
C ALA A 465 -19.08 -0.51 -10.50
N ASN A 466 -18.32 -0.62 -9.42
CA ASN A 466 -17.95 0.56 -8.62
C ASN A 466 -17.10 1.53 -9.47
N LEU A 467 -16.88 2.74 -8.94
CA LEU A 467 -16.15 3.78 -9.67
C LEU A 467 -14.72 3.36 -10.03
N ALA A 468 -14.07 2.57 -9.18
CA ALA A 468 -12.73 2.04 -9.42
C ALA A 468 -12.70 0.91 -10.47
N GLY A 469 -13.84 0.28 -10.76
CA GLY A 469 -13.96 -0.81 -11.73
C GLY A 469 -13.43 -2.16 -11.24
N ASP A 470 -13.12 -2.30 -9.96
CA ASP A 470 -12.54 -3.51 -9.34
C ASP A 470 -13.56 -4.33 -8.54
N ARG A 471 -14.79 -3.84 -8.38
CA ARG A 471 -15.88 -4.53 -7.71
C ARG A 471 -17.17 -4.45 -8.51
N LEU A 472 -17.88 -5.58 -8.57
CA LEU A 472 -19.23 -5.68 -9.09
C LEU A 472 -20.25 -5.64 -7.95
N ILE A 473 -21.27 -4.81 -8.09
CA ILE A 473 -22.38 -4.65 -7.13
C ILE A 473 -23.64 -5.11 -7.84
N GLU A 474 -24.42 -6.00 -7.23
CA GLU A 474 -25.71 -6.42 -7.79
C GLU A 474 -26.63 -5.21 -8.00
N ASP A 475 -27.14 -5.10 -9.22
CA ASP A 475 -27.95 -3.97 -9.67
C ASP A 475 -28.93 -4.48 -10.73
N GLY A 476 -30.23 -4.37 -10.47
CA GLY A 476 -31.28 -4.83 -11.38
C GLY A 476 -31.24 -4.16 -12.76
N ASP A 477 -30.74 -2.92 -12.82
CA ASP A 477 -30.57 -2.15 -14.06
C ASP A 477 -29.14 -2.24 -14.62
N GLY A 478 -28.27 -3.02 -13.97
CA GLY A 478 -26.88 -3.21 -14.33
C GLY A 478 -26.65 -4.05 -15.59
N GLN A 479 -25.39 -4.34 -15.87
CA GLN A 479 -24.92 -5.11 -17.01
C GLN A 479 -24.69 -6.58 -16.67
N LEU A 480 -24.71 -7.43 -17.69
CA LEU A 480 -24.24 -8.81 -17.58
C LEU A 480 -22.71 -8.82 -17.60
N TYR A 481 -22.13 -9.64 -16.74
CA TYR A 481 -20.70 -9.88 -16.69
C TYR A 481 -20.42 -11.33 -16.98
N ARG A 482 -19.47 -11.59 -17.88
CA ARG A 482 -18.99 -12.95 -18.16
C ARG A 482 -18.45 -13.60 -16.89
N THR A 483 -18.78 -14.87 -16.66
CA THR A 483 -18.23 -15.63 -15.54
C THR A 483 -16.72 -15.75 -15.69
N GLY A 484 -15.97 -15.43 -14.63
CA GLY A 484 -14.53 -15.67 -14.56
C GLY A 484 -14.20 -17.08 -14.08
N PHE A 485 -12.93 -17.48 -14.21
CA PHE A 485 -12.42 -18.76 -13.70
C PHE A 485 -11.32 -18.51 -12.66
N PHE A 486 -11.39 -19.19 -11.52
CA PHE A 486 -10.41 -19.05 -10.43
C PHE A 486 -9.54 -20.30 -10.35
N ILE A 487 -8.23 -20.13 -10.55
CA ILE A 487 -7.24 -21.21 -10.46
C ILE A 487 -6.60 -21.15 -9.07
N ALA A 488 -6.91 -22.15 -8.23
CA ALA A 488 -6.48 -22.22 -6.84
C ALA A 488 -5.40 -23.27 -6.58
N ASP A 489 -4.79 -23.82 -7.63
CA ASP A 489 -3.86 -24.93 -7.50
C ASP A 489 -2.56 -24.55 -6.78
N GLY A 490 -1.89 -25.57 -6.22
CA GLY A 490 -0.61 -25.42 -5.55
C GLY A 490 0.51 -24.87 -6.45
N THR A 491 1.66 -24.57 -5.86
CA THR A 491 2.89 -24.31 -6.61
C THR A 491 3.31 -25.56 -7.38
N GLY A 492 3.85 -25.41 -8.60
CA GLY A 492 4.34 -26.53 -9.42
C GLY A 492 3.39 -26.98 -10.53
N VAL A 493 2.08 -26.75 -10.40
CA VAL A 493 1.06 -27.16 -11.42
C VAL A 493 1.19 -26.38 -12.74
N GLY A 494 1.82 -25.21 -12.72
CA GLY A 494 2.08 -24.39 -13.90
C GLY A 494 0.98 -23.40 -14.24
N LYS A 495 0.40 -22.73 -13.24
CA LYS A 495 -0.65 -21.69 -13.37
C LYS A 495 -0.39 -20.62 -14.43
N GLY A 496 0.87 -20.19 -14.59
CA GLY A 496 1.21 -19.24 -15.65
C GLY A 496 1.03 -19.84 -17.05
N ARG A 497 1.35 -21.12 -17.23
CA ARG A 497 1.10 -21.83 -18.50
C ARG A 497 -0.38 -22.02 -18.78
N GLU A 498 -1.19 -22.27 -17.75
CA GLU A 498 -2.65 -22.34 -17.86
C GLU A 498 -3.23 -20.99 -18.29
N ALA A 499 -2.82 -19.89 -17.65
CA ALA A 499 -3.24 -18.54 -18.02
C ALA A 499 -2.83 -18.19 -19.46
N ALA A 500 -1.61 -18.53 -19.87
CA ALA A 500 -1.16 -18.37 -21.25
C ALA A 500 -2.00 -19.20 -22.24
N GLY A 501 -2.37 -20.43 -21.86
CA GLY A 501 -3.22 -21.31 -22.66
C GLY A 501 -4.65 -20.80 -22.83
N ILE A 502 -5.23 -20.23 -21.77
CA ILE A 502 -6.54 -19.57 -21.82
C ILE A 502 -6.50 -18.34 -22.74
N ILE A 503 -5.44 -17.54 -22.66
CA ILE A 503 -5.26 -16.38 -23.56
C ILE A 503 -5.07 -16.84 -25.00
N LEU A 504 -4.27 -17.87 -25.25
CA LEU A 504 -4.02 -18.41 -26.59
C LEU A 504 -5.29 -19.03 -27.20
N ASP A 505 -6.05 -19.77 -26.38
CA ASP A 505 -7.51 -19.94 -26.40
C ASP A 505 -8.28 -18.90 -27.23
N GLN A 506 -8.55 -17.82 -26.50
CA GLN A 506 -9.33 -16.68 -26.92
C GLN A 506 -8.66 -15.94 -28.08
N TRP A 507 -7.33 -15.89 -28.09
CA TRP A 507 -6.56 -15.35 -29.19
C TRP A 507 -6.91 -16.10 -30.46
N ASN A 508 -6.77 -17.42 -30.54
CA ASN A 508 -7.05 -18.18 -31.77
C ASN A 508 -8.52 -18.02 -32.24
N ARG A 509 -9.45 -17.80 -31.32
CA ARG A 509 -10.89 -17.59 -31.59
C ARG A 509 -11.31 -16.21 -32.10
N GLY A 510 -10.42 -15.21 -32.13
CA GLY A 510 -10.79 -13.85 -32.57
C GLY A 510 -10.60 -12.78 -31.50
N ASN A 511 -10.60 -13.17 -30.23
CA ASN A 511 -10.52 -12.26 -29.08
C ASN A 511 -9.06 -11.86 -28.83
N ARG A 512 -8.58 -10.90 -29.62
CA ARG A 512 -7.17 -10.47 -29.66
C ARG A 512 -6.78 -9.41 -28.61
N ARG A 513 -7.56 -9.28 -27.53
CA ARG A 513 -7.29 -8.34 -26.44
C ARG A 513 -7.17 -9.11 -25.14
N ALA A 514 -6.00 -9.04 -24.51
CA ALA A 514 -5.73 -9.66 -23.22
C ALA A 514 -4.90 -8.71 -22.36
N ILE A 515 -5.14 -8.74 -21.05
CA ILE A 515 -4.33 -8.04 -20.06
C ILE A 515 -3.86 -9.10 -19.07
N TRP A 516 -2.55 -9.17 -18.86
CA TRP A 516 -1.96 -10.01 -17.82
C TRP A 516 -1.61 -9.13 -16.62
N ILE A 517 -2.24 -9.39 -15.48
CA ILE A 517 -1.99 -8.64 -14.23
C ILE A 517 -1.34 -9.60 -13.24
N SER A 518 -0.17 -9.22 -12.73
CA SER A 518 0.58 -9.97 -11.72
C SER A 518 0.82 -9.11 -10.48
N MET A 519 0.85 -9.73 -9.30
CA MET A 519 1.14 -9.04 -8.03
C MET A 519 2.62 -8.65 -7.89
N ALA A 520 3.51 -9.33 -8.62
CA ALA A 520 4.95 -9.04 -8.71
C ALA A 520 5.34 -8.75 -10.17
N ASP A 521 6.58 -8.30 -10.41
CA ASP A 521 7.12 -8.14 -11.77
C ASP A 521 7.46 -9.51 -12.37
N LEU A 522 6.43 -10.18 -12.90
CA LEU A 522 6.49 -11.51 -13.49
C LEU A 522 6.45 -11.47 -15.01
N ILE A 523 6.93 -10.37 -15.63
CA ILE A 523 6.86 -10.22 -17.09
C ILE A 523 7.69 -11.28 -17.81
N GLU A 524 8.85 -11.66 -17.27
CA GLU A 524 9.70 -12.69 -17.87
C GLU A 524 9.11 -14.10 -17.67
N ASP A 525 8.43 -14.36 -16.54
CA ASP A 525 7.65 -15.60 -16.36
C ASP A 525 6.47 -15.67 -17.34
N ALA A 526 5.71 -14.59 -17.51
CA ALA A 526 4.63 -14.51 -18.48
C ALA A 526 5.15 -14.71 -19.92
N ARG A 527 6.30 -14.12 -20.27
CA ARG A 527 6.98 -14.33 -21.55
C ARG A 527 7.42 -15.77 -21.75
N ARG A 528 8.02 -16.39 -20.74
CA ARG A 528 8.40 -17.82 -20.77
C ARG A 528 7.17 -18.68 -21.01
N ASP A 529 6.09 -18.43 -20.29
CA ASP A 529 4.87 -19.23 -20.35
C ASP A 529 4.14 -19.05 -21.69
N TRP A 530 4.09 -17.84 -22.22
CA TRP A 530 3.58 -17.55 -23.57
C TRP A 530 4.43 -18.17 -24.68
N THR A 531 5.76 -18.05 -24.57
CA THR A 531 6.71 -18.58 -25.57
C THR A 531 6.68 -20.10 -25.59
N ALA A 532 6.49 -20.75 -24.44
CA ALA A 532 6.36 -22.21 -24.36
C ALA A 532 5.17 -22.74 -25.18
N LEU A 533 4.11 -21.95 -25.33
CA LEU A 533 2.95 -22.29 -26.14
C LEU A 533 3.08 -21.84 -27.61
N GLY A 534 4.25 -21.31 -27.99
CA GLY A 534 4.57 -20.94 -29.36
C GLY A 534 4.32 -19.47 -29.71
N GLY A 535 4.00 -18.63 -28.72
CA GLY A 535 4.03 -17.18 -28.85
C GLY A 535 5.46 -16.62 -28.91
N LEU A 536 5.59 -15.33 -29.15
CA LEU A 536 6.88 -14.62 -29.10
C LEU A 536 6.95 -13.78 -27.82
N ALA A 537 8.12 -13.71 -27.18
CA ALA A 537 8.31 -12.87 -25.99
C ALA A 537 7.93 -11.39 -26.22
N ILE A 538 8.07 -10.90 -27.46
CA ILE A 538 7.68 -9.53 -27.84
C ILE A 538 6.16 -9.30 -27.88
N ASP A 539 5.34 -10.35 -27.92
CA ASP A 539 3.89 -10.21 -27.83
C ASP A 539 3.46 -9.73 -26.43
N ILE A 540 4.28 -9.99 -25.40
CA ILE A 540 4.05 -9.54 -24.03
C ILE A 540 4.81 -8.24 -23.79
N GLN A 541 4.04 -7.15 -23.72
CA GLN A 541 4.54 -5.79 -23.52
C GLN A 541 4.16 -5.27 -22.13
N PRO A 542 5.06 -4.57 -21.43
CA PRO A 542 4.72 -3.85 -20.22
C PRO A 542 3.58 -2.86 -20.46
N ILE A 543 2.57 -2.84 -19.59
CA ILE A 543 1.46 -1.87 -19.70
C ILE A 543 1.96 -0.42 -19.63
N ALA A 544 3.08 -0.17 -18.94
CA ALA A 544 3.74 1.13 -18.86
C ALA A 544 4.21 1.69 -20.21
N ASN A 545 4.34 0.85 -21.24
CA ASN A 545 4.68 1.29 -22.60
C ASN A 545 3.49 1.97 -23.31
N PHE A 546 2.28 1.83 -22.78
CA PHE A 546 1.06 2.39 -23.36
C PHE A 546 0.59 3.57 -22.50
N PRO A 547 0.50 4.79 -23.05
CA PRO A 547 0.00 5.93 -22.31
C PRO A 547 -1.45 5.73 -21.85
N LEU A 548 -1.72 6.06 -20.59
CA LEU A 548 -3.08 6.05 -20.04
C LEU A 548 -4.02 6.94 -20.86
N GLY A 549 -5.26 6.49 -21.05
CA GLY A 549 -6.28 7.20 -21.83
C GLY A 549 -6.09 7.12 -23.35
N LYS A 550 -5.04 6.44 -23.84
CA LYS A 550 -4.88 6.15 -25.27
C LYS A 550 -5.27 4.72 -25.59
N ALA A 551 -5.75 4.51 -26.80
CA ALA A 551 -6.01 3.17 -27.30
C ALA A 551 -4.70 2.36 -27.34
N ILE A 552 -4.74 1.13 -26.84
CA ILE A 552 -3.70 0.13 -27.06
C ILE A 552 -3.90 -0.37 -28.50
N THR A 553 -3.04 0.06 -29.42
CA THR A 553 -3.10 -0.25 -30.86
C THR A 553 -2.05 -1.27 -31.27
#